data_AF-A0A9R1CXW8-F1
#
_entry.id   AF-A0A9R1CXW8-F1
#
_cell.length_a   1.000
_cell.length_b   1.000
_cell.length_c   1.000
_cell.angle_alpha   90.00
_cell.angle_beta   90.00
_cell.angle_gamma   90.00
#
_symmetry.space_group_name_H-M   'P 1'
#
loop_
_entity.id
_entity.type
_entity.pdbx_description
1 polymer ?
#
loop_
_entity_poly.entity_id
_entity_poly.type
_entity_poly.pdbx_seq_one_letter_code
_entity_poly.pdbx_strand_id
1 'polypeptide(L)'
;MLKAEYDAISPKDSFFVVSKGGMQSVLTENLKPILPFMEADLWISGNSITATMKDHTLRKYNLQGELIDDFLISNVDRLLYDTDEIRYTTAKNYDDEGNLTGRLSKI
;
A
#
# COMPACT_ATOMS: atom_id res chain seq x y z
N MET A 1 -11.87 36.11 -13.09
CA MET A 1 -11.02 35.15 -12.35
C MET A 1 -11.39 33.76 -12.84
N LEU A 2 -10.44 32.94 -13.31
CA LEU A 2 -10.74 31.56 -13.65
C LEU A 2 -10.94 30.76 -12.36
N LYS A 3 -11.98 29.92 -12.32
CA LYS A 3 -12.22 29.01 -11.21
C LYS A 3 -11.36 27.76 -11.42
N ALA A 4 -10.65 27.32 -10.39
CA ALA A 4 -9.92 26.06 -10.44
C ALA A 4 -10.92 24.90 -10.61
N GLU A 5 -10.57 23.95 -11.49
CA GLU A 5 -11.39 22.75 -11.72
C GLU A 5 -11.15 21.67 -10.65
N TYR A 6 -9.92 21.61 -10.14
CA TYR A 6 -9.45 20.66 -9.12
C TYR A 6 -8.92 21.38 -7.89
N ASP A 7 -9.05 20.75 -6.73
CA ASP A 7 -8.51 21.26 -5.47
C ASP A 7 -7.00 21.02 -5.38
N ALA A 8 -6.52 19.88 -5.91
CA ALA A 8 -5.11 19.56 -6.08
C ALA A 8 -4.87 18.66 -7.30
N ILE A 9 -3.64 18.71 -7.82
CA ILE A 9 -3.15 17.88 -8.92
C ILE A 9 -1.76 17.36 -8.52
N SER A 10 -1.57 16.05 -8.55
CA SER A 10 -0.29 15.39 -8.32
C SER A 10 0.14 14.65 -9.59
N PRO A 11 1.14 15.15 -10.33
CA PRO A 11 1.64 14.48 -11.52
C PRO A 11 2.46 13.24 -11.14
N LYS A 12 2.27 12.15 -11.88
CA LYS A 12 3.07 10.93 -11.78
C LYS A 12 3.29 10.34 -13.17
N ASP A 13 4.50 10.51 -13.68
CA ASP A 13 4.87 10.12 -15.05
C ASP A 13 3.87 10.70 -16.08
N SER A 14 3.19 9.86 -16.86
CA SER A 14 2.17 10.24 -17.86
C SER A 14 0.74 10.28 -17.30
N PHE A 15 0.58 10.36 -15.98
CA PHE A 15 -0.71 10.36 -15.29
C PHE A 15 -0.83 11.51 -14.30
N PHE A 16 -2.06 11.83 -13.94
CA PHE A 16 -2.39 12.79 -12.89
C PHE A 16 -3.32 12.15 -11.87
N VAL A 17 -2.96 12.22 -10.59
CA VAL A 17 -3.92 12.03 -9.51
C VAL A 17 -4.50 13.40 -9.17
N VAL A 18 -5.81 13.55 -9.28
CA VAL A 18 -6.51 14.83 -9.05
C VAL A 18 -7.48 14.70 -7.90
N SER A 19 -7.64 15.75 -7.10
CA SER A 19 -8.65 15.83 -6.04
C SER A 19 -9.71 16.88 -6.35
N LYS A 20 -10.96 16.56 -5.98
CA LYS A 20 -12.10 17.47 -6.12
C LYS A 20 -13.17 17.11 -5.09
N GLY A 21 -13.48 18.03 -4.19
CA GLY A 21 -14.54 17.87 -3.19
C GLY A 21 -14.33 16.68 -2.25
N GLY A 22 -13.08 16.43 -1.84
CA GLY A 22 -12.72 15.30 -0.96
C GLY A 22 -12.65 13.93 -1.66
N MET A 23 -12.89 13.87 -2.97
CA MET A 23 -12.72 12.67 -3.79
C MET A 23 -11.44 12.76 -4.63
N GLN A 24 -10.94 11.62 -5.08
CA GLN A 24 -9.82 11.56 -6.03
C GLN A 24 -10.17 10.78 -7.30
N SER A 25 -9.46 11.08 -8.39
CA SER A 25 -9.53 10.40 -9.69
C SER A 25 -8.12 10.31 -10.28
N VAL A 26 -7.91 9.35 -11.20
CA VAL A 26 -6.69 9.26 -12.01
C VAL A 26 -7.03 9.64 -13.45
N LEU A 27 -6.26 10.56 -14.01
CA LEU A 27 -6.37 11.00 -15.40
C LEU A 27 -5.12 10.60 -16.20
N THR A 28 -5.32 10.38 -17.49
CA THR A 28 -4.25 10.36 -18.50
C THR A 28 -3.61 11.74 -18.68
N GLU A 29 -2.47 11.82 -19.36
CA GLU A 29 -1.83 13.07 -19.78
C GLU A 29 -2.77 14.04 -20.53
N ASN A 30 -3.77 13.49 -21.23
CA ASN A 30 -4.77 14.25 -21.99
C ASN A 30 -6.03 14.58 -21.15
N LEU A 31 -5.91 14.49 -19.82
CA LEU A 31 -6.97 14.78 -18.84
C LEU A 31 -8.24 13.91 -18.99
N LYS A 32 -8.13 12.76 -19.66
CA LYS A 32 -9.21 11.76 -19.71
C LYS A 32 -9.16 10.86 -18.47
N PRO A 33 -10.29 10.60 -17.81
CA PRO A 33 -10.32 9.76 -16.62
C PRO A 33 -10.01 8.30 -16.96
N ILE A 34 -9.14 7.69 -16.15
CA ILE A 34 -8.86 6.25 -16.09
C ILE A 34 -9.74 5.63 -15.01
N LEU A 35 -9.75 6.24 -13.82
CA LEU A 35 -10.68 5.93 -12.75
C LEU A 35 -11.63 7.12 -12.53
N PRO A 36 -12.92 6.87 -12.27
CA PRO A 36 -13.85 7.93 -11.90
C PRO A 36 -13.47 8.55 -10.55
N PHE A 37 -14.05 9.71 -10.24
CA PHE A 37 -13.95 10.27 -8.89
C PHE A 37 -14.56 9.32 -7.86
N MET A 38 -13.83 9.05 -6.78
CA MET A 38 -14.28 8.18 -5.69
C MET A 38 -13.74 8.66 -4.34
N GLU A 39 -14.43 8.27 -3.26
CA GLU A 39 -13.95 8.45 -1.88
C GLU A 39 -12.83 7.45 -1.58
N ALA A 40 -11.64 7.73 -2.12
CA ALA A 40 -10.43 6.98 -1.89
C ALA A 40 -9.21 7.91 -1.89
N ASP A 41 -8.15 7.46 -1.21
CA ASP A 41 -6.80 7.97 -1.46
C ASP A 41 -6.17 7.13 -2.56
N LEU A 42 -5.79 7.76 -3.67
CA LEU A 42 -5.27 7.10 -4.87
C LEU A 42 -3.79 7.43 -5.02
N TRP A 43 -2.98 6.41 -5.28
CA TRP A 43 -1.59 6.60 -5.65
C TRP A 43 -1.16 5.61 -6.73
N ILE A 44 -0.20 6.05 -7.51
CA ILE A 44 0.37 5.27 -8.61
C ILE A 44 1.77 4.82 -8.20
N SER A 45 1.99 3.51 -8.24
CA SER A 45 3.28 2.90 -7.93
C SER A 45 3.52 1.74 -8.89
N GLY A 46 4.70 1.74 -9.53
CA GLY A 46 5.01 0.84 -10.63
C GLY A 46 3.94 0.93 -11.74
N ASN A 47 3.44 -0.22 -12.18
CA ASN A 47 2.45 -0.30 -13.26
C ASN A 47 1.00 -0.45 -12.73
N SER A 48 0.70 0.14 -11.58
CA SER A 48 -0.63 -0.01 -10.97
C SER A 48 -1.08 1.24 -10.22
N ILE A 49 -2.39 1.39 -10.15
CA ILE A 49 -3.08 2.35 -9.29
C ILE A 49 -3.54 1.59 -8.05
N THR A 50 -3.22 2.10 -6.87
CA THR A 50 -3.76 1.55 -5.62
C THR A 50 -4.71 2.57 -5.01
N ALA A 51 -5.81 2.07 -4.45
CA ALA A 51 -6.82 2.86 -3.77
C ALA A 51 -6.94 2.40 -2.31
N THR A 52 -6.70 3.31 -1.36
CA THR A 52 -7.23 3.13 0.01
C THR A 52 -8.66 3.59 0.03
N MET A 53 -9.57 2.65 0.19
CA MET A 53 -11.00 2.91 0.30
C MET A 53 -11.34 3.45 1.69
N LYS A 54 -12.50 4.10 1.82
CA LYS A 54 -13.02 4.64 3.09
C LYS A 54 -13.20 3.60 4.20
N ASP A 55 -13.44 2.34 3.85
CA ASP A 55 -13.52 1.21 4.80
C ASP A 55 -12.15 0.65 5.17
N HIS A 56 -11.06 1.36 4.83
CA HIS A 56 -9.67 0.98 5.03
C HIS A 56 -9.24 -0.28 4.27
N THR A 57 -10.05 -0.78 3.34
CA THR A 57 -9.62 -1.82 2.40
C THR A 57 -8.75 -1.22 1.29
N LEU A 58 -7.90 -2.06 0.70
CA LEU A 58 -7.08 -1.69 -0.43
C LEU A 58 -7.59 -2.38 -1.69
N ARG A 59 -7.62 -1.63 -2.80
CA ARG A 59 -7.88 -2.16 -4.14
C ARG A 59 -6.75 -1.79 -5.08
N LYS A 60 -6.49 -2.64 -6.06
CA LYS A 60 -5.46 -2.42 -7.08
C LYS A 60 -6.07 -2.49 -8.45
N TYR A 61 -5.77 -1.50 -9.27
CA TYR A 61 -6.18 -1.39 -10.65
C TYR A 61 -4.95 -1.37 -11.55
N ASN A 62 -5.09 -1.83 -12.79
CA ASN A 62 -4.09 -1.56 -13.81
C ASN A 62 -4.19 -0.09 -14.27
N LEU A 63 -3.28 0.33 -15.15
CA LEU A 63 -3.25 1.70 -15.70
C LEU A 63 -4.36 1.97 -16.73
N GLN A 64 -5.24 0.99 -16.99
CA GLN A 64 -6.45 1.12 -17.80
C GLN A 64 -7.70 1.27 -16.92
N GLY A 65 -7.55 1.22 -15.59
CA GLY A 65 -8.65 1.36 -14.63
C GLY A 65 -9.40 0.05 -14.35
N GLU A 66 -8.89 -1.08 -14.84
CA GLU A 66 -9.47 -2.39 -14.60
C GLU A 66 -9.01 -2.91 -13.23
N LEU A 67 -9.95 -3.44 -12.45
CA LEU A 67 -9.67 -4.02 -11.14
C LEU A 67 -8.83 -5.28 -11.32
N ILE A 68 -7.66 -5.31 -10.67
CA ILE A 68 -6.78 -6.49 -10.61
C ILE A 68 -7.11 -7.31 -9.35
N ASP A 69 -7.25 -6.63 -8.22
CA ASP A 69 -7.45 -7.23 -6.90
C ASP A 69 -8.23 -6.26 -6.00
N ASP A 70 -9.23 -6.77 -5.28
CA ASP A 70 -10.08 -6.01 -4.36
C ASP A 70 -9.77 -6.27 -2.89
N PHE A 71 -8.77 -7.10 -2.58
CA PHE A 71 -8.33 -7.36 -1.22
C PHE A 71 -6.80 -7.47 -1.12
N LEU A 72 -6.15 -6.40 -0.67
CA LEU A 72 -4.69 -6.37 -0.49
C LEU A 72 -4.31 -6.08 0.96
N ILE A 73 -3.21 -6.68 1.39
CA ILE A 73 -2.50 -6.34 2.63
C ILE A 73 -1.34 -5.44 2.24
N SER A 74 -1.34 -4.18 2.68
CA SER A 74 -0.25 -3.23 2.37
C SER A 74 1.06 -3.64 3.02
N ASN A 75 1.02 -3.98 4.30
CA ASN A 75 2.17 -4.37 5.11
C ASN A 75 1.74 -5.34 6.21
N VAL A 76 2.68 -6.18 6.64
CA VAL A 76 2.56 -7.00 7.85
C VAL A 76 3.68 -6.56 8.78
N ASP A 77 3.33 -5.82 9.81
CA ASP A 77 4.27 -5.38 10.83
C ASP A 77 4.13 -6.22 12.10
N ARG A 78 5.25 -6.40 12.82
CA ARG A 78 5.21 -7.00 14.16
C ARG A 78 4.61 -6.00 15.13
N LEU A 79 3.53 -6.38 15.81
CA LEU A 79 3.05 -5.64 16.96
C LEU A 79 4.07 -5.78 18.10
N LEU A 80 4.74 -4.68 18.48
CA LEU A 80 5.40 -4.59 19.77
C LEU A 80 4.36 -4.18 20.79
N TYR A 81 4.22 -4.97 21.85
CA TYR A 81 3.36 -4.68 22.98
C TYR A 81 4.11 -5.11 24.25
N ASP A 82 3.93 -4.36 25.32
CA ASP A 82 4.55 -4.69 26.59
C ASP A 82 3.96 -6.01 27.10
N THR A 83 4.85 -6.97 27.32
CA THR A 83 4.53 -8.22 28.00
C THR A 83 5.33 -8.28 29.28
N ASP A 84 4.70 -8.73 30.38
CA ASP A 84 5.43 -9.10 31.61
C ASP A 84 6.33 -10.34 31.41
N GLU A 85 6.31 -10.94 30.21
CA GLU A 85 7.14 -12.06 29.80
C GLU A 85 8.40 -11.60 29.07
N ILE A 86 9.57 -11.97 29.58
CA ILE A 86 10.82 -11.90 28.82
C ILE A 86 10.85 -13.08 27.84
N ARG A 87 10.59 -12.82 26.55
CA ARG A 87 10.69 -13.85 25.51
C ARG A 87 12.15 -14.00 25.04
N TYR A 88 12.82 -15.03 25.54
CA TYR A 88 14.16 -15.39 25.09
C TYR A 88 14.11 -16.03 23.69
N THR A 89 14.80 -15.42 22.73
CA THR A 89 15.04 -16.07 21.45
C THR A 89 16.06 -17.18 21.67
N THR A 90 15.61 -18.43 21.55
CA THR A 90 16.52 -19.59 21.57
C THR A 90 17.05 -19.80 20.17
N ALA A 91 18.35 -19.55 19.99
CA ALA A 91 19.03 -19.96 18.77
C ALA A 91 19.30 -21.46 18.85
N LYS A 92 18.88 -22.20 17.82
CA LYS A 92 19.24 -23.60 17.64
C LYS A 92 20.43 -23.65 16.68
N ASN A 93 21.50 -24.31 17.11
CA ASN A 93 22.66 -24.57 16.27
C ASN A 93 22.53 -25.95 15.66
N TYR A 94 22.88 -26.06 14.38
CA TYR A 94 22.88 -27.30 13.63
C TYR A 94 24.26 -27.53 13.04
N ASP A 95 24.67 -28.80 12.87
CA ASP A 95 25.85 -29.14 12.06
C ASP A 95 25.52 -29.08 10.56
N ASP A 96 26.54 -29.31 9.74
CA ASP A 96 26.42 -29.29 8.27
C ASP A 96 25.47 -30.37 7.71
N GLU A 97 25.14 -31.38 8.53
CA GLU A 97 24.21 -32.47 8.21
C GLU A 97 22.77 -32.16 8.69
N GLY A 98 22.57 -31.02 9.37
CA GLY A 98 21.29 -30.59 9.90
C GLY A 98 20.90 -31.22 11.24
N ASN A 99 21.82 -31.90 11.93
CA ASN A 99 21.59 -32.40 13.28
C ASN A 99 21.75 -31.28 14.31
N LEU A 100 20.89 -31.28 15.33
CA LEU A 100 20.92 -30.26 16.39
C LEU A 100 22.18 -30.43 17.25
N THR A 101 23.09 -29.45 17.22
CA THR A 101 24.34 -29.45 18.00
C THR A 101 24.25 -28.63 19.28
N GLY A 102 23.25 -27.76 19.43
CA GLY A 102 23.06 -27.02 20.67
C GLY A 102 21.91 -26.03 20.66
N ARG A 103 21.55 -25.53 21.84
CA ARG A 103 20.62 -24.41 22.02
C ARG A 103 21.31 -23.31 22.83
N LEU A 104 21.34 -22.11 22.28
CA LEU A 104 21.82 -20.91 22.96
C LEU A 104 20.61 -20.05 23.36
N SER A 105 20.51 -19.75 24.64
CA SER A 105 19.58 -18.75 25.17
C SER A 105 20.40 -17.51 25.51
N LYS A 106 20.12 -16.38 24.85
CA LYS A 106 20.78 -15.11 25.16
C LYS A 106 19.97 -14.39 26.25
N ILE A 107 20.62 -14.05 27.37
CA ILE A 107 20.07 -13.30 28.50
C ILE A 107 20.18 -11.81 28.20
#